data_AF-A0ABD5PPM3-F1
#
_entry.id   AF-A0ABD5PPM3-F1
#
_cell.length_a   1.000
_cell.length_b   1.000
_cell.length_c   1.000
_cell.angle_alpha   90.00
_cell.angle_beta   90.00
_cell.angle_gamma   90.00
#
_symmetry.space_group_name_H-M   'P 1'
#
loop_
_entity.id
_entity.type
_entity.pdbx_description
1 polymer ?
#
loop_
_entity_poly.entity_id
_entity_poly.type
_entity_poly.pdbx_seq_one_letter_code
_entity_poly.pdbx_strand_id
1 'polypeptide(L)'
;MVRTAVVHLLLFIAAVSVATLGAGVIVTETSEYAQSVDGEADRTVAEIDAEIAIVSDPAAGATYDEANGTVTLYVRNVGGDALEPGDAEVLVDGEYVAAPSTRVLDAEHDRWRVGSLLEVTAGATLGPGEHRGLVSIDGARDHLTFEHRIARWLSPAGQDGTSDDCTADQCTVYLDETTELVLEMETEGPQPGEEVTYASSNESVATVDPETGVTAQDGTDEITLSLDETGETTVTLDAGWDDDAIDIGVEETRN
;
A
#
# COMPACT_ATOMS: atom_id res chain seq x y z
N MET A 1 85.03 31.33 15.00
CA MET A 1 84.06 31.59 13.90
C MET A 1 83.44 30.34 13.30
N VAL A 2 84.15 29.21 13.14
CA VAL A 2 83.62 27.97 12.52
C VAL A 2 82.48 27.30 13.29
N ARG A 3 82.48 27.35 14.63
CA ARG A 3 81.50 26.66 15.49
C ARG A 3 80.05 27.15 15.33
N THR A 4 79.85 28.44 15.03
CA THR A 4 78.51 29.03 14.86
C THR A 4 77.90 28.66 13.50
N ALA A 5 78.72 28.59 12.44
CA ALA A 5 78.26 28.24 11.09
C ALA A 5 77.74 26.79 11.01
N VAL A 6 78.40 25.86 11.69
CA VAL A 6 77.98 24.45 11.75
C VAL A 6 76.62 24.31 12.44
N VAL A 7 76.38 25.04 13.54
CA VAL A 7 75.09 25.01 14.25
C VAL A 7 73.95 25.58 13.40
N HIS A 8 74.18 26.68 12.67
CA HIS A 8 73.15 27.25 11.78
C HIS A 8 72.80 26.30 10.63
N LEU A 9 73.79 25.62 10.06
CA LEU A 9 73.56 24.62 9.01
C LEU A 9 72.74 23.43 9.52
N LEU A 10 73.07 22.92 10.72
CA LEU A 10 72.32 21.82 11.33
C LEU A 10 70.86 22.20 11.62
N LEU A 11 70.62 23.41 12.14
CA LEU A 11 69.26 23.90 12.38
C LEU A 11 68.48 24.14 11.09
N PHE A 12 69.15 24.62 10.04
CA PHE A 12 68.52 24.81 8.73
C PHE A 12 68.07 23.47 8.13
N ILE A 13 68.94 22.46 8.15
CA ILE A 13 68.59 21.13 7.64
C ILE A 13 67.48 20.51 8.49
N ALA A 14 67.53 20.64 9.83
CA ALA A 14 66.47 20.16 10.70
C ALA A 14 65.11 20.84 10.39
N ALA A 15 65.10 22.16 10.19
CA ALA A 15 63.89 22.90 9.84
C ALA A 15 63.33 22.47 8.48
N VAL A 16 64.18 22.29 7.46
CA VAL A 16 63.75 21.81 6.13
C VAL A 16 63.21 20.39 6.18
N SER A 17 63.82 19.50 6.96
CA SER A 17 63.31 18.13 7.14
C SER A 17 61.94 18.13 7.79
N VAL A 18 61.74 18.90 8.86
CA VAL A 18 60.43 19.03 9.52
C VAL A 18 59.41 19.67 8.59
N ALA A 19 59.79 20.71 7.83
CA ALA A 19 58.91 21.35 6.86
C ALA A 19 58.48 20.39 5.75
N THR A 20 59.40 19.56 5.24
CA THR A 20 59.10 18.54 4.22
C THR A 20 58.14 17.48 4.76
N LEU A 21 58.34 17.02 6.00
CA LEU A 21 57.44 16.06 6.64
C LEU A 21 56.04 16.66 6.87
N GLY A 22 55.97 17.90 7.36
CA GLY A 22 54.70 18.61 7.55
C GLY A 22 53.96 18.84 6.23
N ALA A 23 54.67 19.24 5.17
CA ALA A 23 54.10 19.39 3.83
C ALA A 23 53.53 18.06 3.30
N GLY A 24 54.21 16.94 3.54
CA GLY A 24 53.73 15.61 3.15
C GLY A 24 52.39 15.26 3.81
N VAL A 25 52.27 15.47 5.13
CA VAL A 25 51.02 15.19 5.87
C VAL A 25 49.87 16.08 5.38
N ILE A 26 50.12 17.37 5.20
CA ILE A 26 49.10 18.31 4.70
C ILE A 26 48.60 17.89 3.31
N VAL A 27 49.49 17.47 2.41
CA VAL A 27 49.09 17.00 1.08
C VAL A 27 48.24 15.73 1.16
N THR A 28 48.59 14.77 2.02
CA THR A 28 47.80 13.55 2.19
C THR A 28 46.41 13.85 2.76
N GLU A 29 46.31 14.61 3.86
CA GLU A 29 45.01 14.94 4.48
C GLU A 29 44.13 15.76 3.53
N THR A 30 44.69 16.73 2.81
CA THR A 30 43.92 17.51 1.83
C THR A 30 43.44 16.65 0.66
N SER A 31 44.22 15.65 0.25
CA SER A 31 43.81 14.70 -0.79
C SER A 31 42.68 13.78 -0.29
N GLU A 32 42.74 13.32 0.95
CA GLU A 32 41.67 12.52 1.57
C GLU A 32 40.39 13.34 1.75
N TYR A 33 40.52 14.59 2.21
CA TYR A 33 39.39 15.51 2.33
C TYR A 33 38.76 15.81 0.97
N ALA A 34 39.57 16.08 -0.07
CA ALA A 34 39.08 16.31 -1.42
C ALA A 34 38.28 15.10 -1.95
N GLN A 35 38.80 13.88 -1.77
CA GLN A 35 38.09 12.66 -2.16
C GLN A 35 36.77 12.45 -1.40
N SER A 36 36.74 12.78 -0.10
CA SER A 36 35.52 12.71 0.69
C SER A 36 34.48 13.73 0.24
N VAL A 37 34.91 14.95 -0.10
CA VAL A 37 34.02 16.01 -0.59
C VAL A 37 33.49 15.68 -1.98
N ASP A 38 34.34 15.20 -2.89
CA ASP A 38 33.91 14.77 -4.23
C ASP A 38 32.91 13.61 -4.12
N GLY A 39 33.19 12.60 -3.29
CA GLY A 39 32.27 11.48 -3.08
C GLY A 39 30.95 11.88 -2.44
N GLU A 40 30.94 12.90 -1.57
CA GLU A 40 29.70 13.43 -1.00
C GLU A 40 28.90 14.26 -2.00
N ALA A 41 29.59 15.04 -2.83
CA ALA A 41 28.96 15.80 -3.91
C ALA A 41 28.28 14.85 -4.91
N ASP A 42 28.95 13.75 -5.30
CA ASP A 42 28.38 12.74 -6.20
C ASP A 42 27.12 12.09 -5.60
N ARG A 43 27.12 11.71 -4.31
CA ARG A 43 25.93 11.17 -3.64
C ARG A 43 24.79 12.18 -3.57
N THR A 44 25.10 13.43 -3.22
CA THR A 44 24.09 14.50 -3.14
C THR A 44 23.45 14.75 -4.50
N VAL A 45 24.23 14.71 -5.57
CA VAL A 45 23.69 14.84 -6.94
C VAL A 45 22.80 13.66 -7.29
N ALA A 46 23.21 12.42 -6.97
CA ALA A 46 22.39 11.24 -7.21
C ALA A 46 21.06 11.30 -6.43
N GLU A 47 21.07 11.74 -5.18
CA GLU A 47 19.85 11.93 -4.37
C GLU A 47 18.92 13.02 -4.95
N ILE A 48 19.48 14.09 -5.53
CA ILE A 48 18.69 15.15 -6.17
C ILE A 48 18.09 14.67 -7.51
N ASP A 49 18.83 13.87 -8.27
CA ASP A 49 18.38 13.34 -9.57
C ASP A 49 17.43 12.14 -9.41
N ALA A 50 17.43 11.48 -8.26
CA ALA A 50 16.49 10.43 -7.91
C ALA A 50 15.10 11.03 -7.64
N GLU A 51 14.12 10.66 -8.44
CA GLU A 51 12.73 11.05 -8.24
C GLU A 51 11.78 9.89 -8.54
N ILE A 52 10.79 9.70 -7.68
CA ILE A 52 9.80 8.62 -7.77
C ILE A 52 8.40 9.21 -7.67
N ALA A 53 7.43 8.55 -8.29
CA ALA A 53 6.03 8.90 -8.21
C ALA A 53 5.19 7.66 -7.94
N ILE A 54 4.37 7.69 -6.89
CA ILE A 54 3.37 6.66 -6.64
C ILE A 54 2.22 6.89 -7.62
N VAL A 55 1.87 5.86 -8.38
CA VAL A 55 0.82 5.87 -9.42
C VAL A 55 -0.29 4.87 -9.13
N SER A 56 -0.35 4.33 -7.91
CA SER A 56 -1.51 3.56 -7.45
C SER A 56 -2.77 4.42 -7.49
N ASP A 57 -3.88 3.81 -7.88
CA ASP A 57 -5.20 4.42 -7.80
C ASP A 57 -5.88 3.99 -6.49
N PRO A 58 -5.95 4.86 -5.47
CA PRO A 58 -6.58 4.51 -4.20
C PRO A 58 -8.11 4.33 -4.33
N ALA A 59 -8.74 4.85 -5.39
CA ALA A 59 -10.16 4.68 -5.63
C ALA A 59 -10.50 3.31 -6.24
N ALA A 60 -9.50 2.58 -6.76
CA ALA A 60 -9.69 1.26 -7.36
C ALA A 60 -9.71 0.10 -6.35
N GLY A 61 -9.66 0.37 -5.03
CA GLY A 61 -9.74 -0.66 -3.97
C GLY A 61 -8.48 -1.50 -3.77
N ALA A 62 -7.69 -1.74 -4.82
CA ALA A 62 -6.56 -2.67 -4.84
C ALA A 62 -5.32 -2.28 -4.00
N THR A 63 -5.39 -1.22 -3.18
CA THR A 63 -4.23 -0.73 -2.40
C THR A 63 -4.00 -1.54 -1.12
N TYR A 64 -5.05 -2.09 -0.51
CA TYR A 64 -4.96 -2.92 0.69
C TYR A 64 -5.70 -4.25 0.50
N ASP A 65 -5.06 -5.35 0.86
CA ASP A 65 -5.65 -6.69 0.89
C ASP A 65 -5.80 -7.12 2.35
N GLU A 66 -7.03 -7.12 2.85
CA GLU A 66 -7.36 -7.49 4.23
C GLU A 66 -7.12 -8.98 4.52
N ALA A 67 -7.39 -9.85 3.54
CA ALA A 67 -7.22 -11.30 3.69
C ALA A 67 -5.76 -11.68 3.92
N ASN A 68 -4.83 -10.96 3.28
CA ASN A 68 -3.39 -11.18 3.43
C ASN A 68 -2.69 -10.19 4.38
N GLY A 69 -3.36 -9.08 4.76
CA GLY A 69 -2.78 -8.01 5.56
C GLY A 69 -1.62 -7.31 4.84
N THR A 70 -1.82 -7.00 3.55
CA THR A 70 -0.75 -6.44 2.70
C THR A 70 -1.19 -5.18 1.96
N VAL A 71 -0.34 -4.15 1.98
CA VAL A 71 -0.48 -2.93 1.19
C VAL A 71 0.33 -3.07 -0.09
N THR A 72 -0.28 -2.79 -1.24
CA THR A 72 0.39 -2.82 -2.55
C THR A 72 0.45 -1.41 -3.15
N LEU A 73 1.66 -0.96 -3.46
CA LEU A 73 1.93 0.35 -4.06
C LEU A 73 2.64 0.18 -5.41
N TYR A 74 2.17 0.91 -6.42
CA TYR A 74 2.78 0.99 -7.72
C TYR A 74 3.58 2.29 -7.82
N VAL A 75 4.89 2.16 -8.02
CA VAL A 75 5.83 3.28 -8.02
C VAL A 75 6.51 3.37 -9.37
N ARG A 76 6.55 4.56 -9.95
CA ARG A 76 7.25 4.85 -11.21
C ARG A 76 8.52 5.64 -10.93
N ASN A 77 9.62 5.24 -11.57
CA ASN A 77 10.85 6.03 -11.55
C ASN A 77 10.68 7.19 -12.55
N VAL A 78 10.69 8.42 -12.06
CA VAL A 78 10.55 9.65 -12.87
C VAL A 78 11.83 10.51 -12.84
N GLY A 79 12.87 10.05 -12.16
CA GLY A 79 14.17 10.71 -12.03
C GLY A 79 15.08 10.55 -13.25
N GLY A 80 16.36 10.87 -13.04
CA GLY A 80 17.40 10.87 -14.09
C GLY A 80 18.10 9.53 -14.32
N ASP A 81 18.12 8.65 -13.31
CA ASP A 81 18.94 7.44 -13.29
C ASP A 81 18.15 6.18 -12.93
N ALA A 82 18.74 5.02 -13.22
CA ALA A 82 18.18 3.73 -12.80
C ALA A 82 18.46 3.49 -11.31
N LEU A 83 17.44 3.03 -10.59
CA LEU A 83 17.48 2.78 -9.15
C LEU A 83 17.52 1.27 -8.86
N GLU A 84 18.02 0.91 -7.69
CA GLU A 84 18.02 -0.47 -7.19
C GLU A 84 16.72 -0.74 -6.43
N PRO A 85 15.82 -1.63 -6.92
CA PRO A 85 14.54 -1.88 -6.26
C PRO A 85 14.68 -2.47 -4.86
N GLY A 86 15.77 -3.20 -4.58
CA GLY A 86 16.00 -3.83 -3.27
C GLY A 86 16.27 -2.86 -2.12
N ASP A 87 16.58 -1.59 -2.41
CA ASP A 87 16.83 -0.54 -1.42
C ASP A 87 15.55 0.22 -1.02
N ALA A 88 14.38 -0.28 -1.41
CA ALA A 88 13.10 0.33 -1.06
C ALA A 88 12.76 0.21 0.42
N GLU A 89 12.55 1.36 1.04
CA GLU A 89 12.02 1.51 2.39
C GLU A 89 10.56 1.92 2.31
N VAL A 90 9.70 1.25 3.08
CA VAL A 90 8.26 1.54 3.12
C VAL A 90 7.85 1.87 4.53
N LEU A 91 7.10 2.96 4.68
CA LEU A 91 6.43 3.32 5.91
C LEU A 91 4.92 3.29 5.68
N VAL A 92 4.19 2.66 6.59
CA VAL A 92 2.73 2.68 6.62
C VAL A 92 2.31 3.33 7.93
N ASP A 93 1.55 4.42 7.87
CA ASP A 93 1.18 5.27 9.02
C ASP A 93 2.36 5.74 9.87
N GLY A 94 3.54 5.86 9.24
CA GLY A 94 4.79 6.24 9.90
C GLY A 94 5.52 5.09 10.58
N GLU A 95 5.01 3.86 10.52
CA GLU A 95 5.70 2.66 10.98
C GLU A 95 6.50 2.02 9.85
N TYR A 96 7.76 1.69 10.12
CA TYR A 96 8.65 1.06 9.15
C TYR A 96 8.31 -0.42 8.97
N VAL A 97 8.05 -0.82 7.72
CA VAL A 97 7.79 -2.22 7.36
C VAL A 97 9.09 -2.89 6.95
N ALA A 98 9.49 -3.92 7.70
CA ALA A 98 10.71 -4.66 7.40
C ALA A 98 10.54 -5.57 6.17
N ALA A 99 11.53 -5.52 5.27
CA ALA A 99 11.64 -6.39 4.09
C ALA A 99 10.38 -6.37 3.19
N PRO A 100 10.00 -5.20 2.63
CA PRO A 100 8.97 -5.15 1.61
C PRO A 100 9.39 -6.00 0.40
N SER A 101 8.43 -6.67 -0.24
CA SER A 101 8.71 -7.36 -1.49
C SER A 101 8.60 -6.38 -2.65
N THR A 102 9.58 -6.40 -3.55
CA THR A 102 9.66 -5.48 -4.68
C THR A 102 9.76 -6.26 -5.97
N ARG A 103 8.94 -5.89 -6.95
CA ARG A 103 8.90 -6.55 -8.26
C ARG A 103 8.81 -5.53 -9.37
N VAL A 104 9.84 -5.46 -10.21
CA VAL A 104 9.80 -4.63 -11.42
C VAL A 104 8.84 -5.29 -12.41
N LEU A 105 7.79 -4.59 -12.83
CA LEU A 105 6.77 -5.15 -13.70
C LEU A 105 7.28 -5.33 -15.14
N ASP A 106 8.22 -4.48 -15.57
CA ASP A 106 8.94 -4.63 -16.82
C ASP A 106 10.08 -5.66 -16.63
N ALA A 107 9.73 -6.95 -16.63
CA ALA A 107 10.61 -8.08 -16.32
C ALA A 107 11.82 -8.30 -17.27
N GLU A 108 12.15 -7.35 -18.15
CA GLU A 108 13.29 -7.47 -19.07
C GLU A 108 14.64 -7.20 -18.38
N HIS A 109 14.67 -6.54 -17.23
CA HIS A 109 15.89 -6.09 -16.59
C HIS A 109 15.85 -6.19 -15.05
N ASP A 110 17.00 -6.56 -14.45
CA ASP A 110 17.21 -6.61 -12.99
C ASP A 110 17.31 -5.22 -12.33
N ARG A 111 17.26 -4.12 -13.12
CA ARG A 111 17.38 -2.73 -12.63
C ARG A 111 16.14 -1.93 -12.95
N TRP A 112 15.68 -1.12 -12.00
CA TRP A 112 14.49 -0.27 -12.16
C TRP A 112 14.84 1.01 -12.92
N ARG A 113 14.62 1.00 -14.23
CA ARG A 113 14.94 2.11 -15.12
C ARG A 113 13.94 3.26 -15.02
N VAL A 114 14.39 4.45 -15.43
CA VAL A 114 13.53 5.61 -15.65
C VAL A 114 12.34 5.24 -16.53
N GLY A 115 11.14 5.56 -16.06
CA GLY A 115 9.87 5.29 -16.71
C GLY A 115 9.23 3.93 -16.36
N SER A 116 9.98 2.96 -15.83
CA SER A 116 9.46 1.64 -15.49
C SER A 116 8.65 1.64 -14.19
N LEU A 117 7.76 0.65 -14.04
CA LEU A 117 6.92 0.48 -12.86
C LEU A 117 7.47 -0.59 -11.90
N LEU A 118 7.50 -0.25 -10.63
CA LEU A 118 7.84 -1.11 -9.51
C LEU A 118 6.57 -1.38 -8.71
N GLU A 119 6.26 -2.65 -8.50
CA GLU A 119 5.29 -3.08 -7.49
C GLU A 119 6.01 -3.28 -6.17
N VAL A 120 5.49 -2.65 -5.12
CA VAL A 120 6.00 -2.74 -3.76
C VAL A 120 4.88 -3.27 -2.88
N THR A 121 5.10 -4.42 -2.25
CA THR A 121 4.14 -5.02 -1.31
C THR A 121 4.73 -5.01 0.09
N ALA A 122 3.98 -4.45 1.03
CA ALA A 122 4.35 -4.30 2.42
C ALA A 122 3.32 -4.98 3.33
N GLY A 123 3.77 -5.81 4.27
CA GLY A 123 2.87 -6.39 5.27
C GLY A 123 2.53 -5.37 6.35
N ALA A 124 1.24 -5.04 6.48
CA ALA A 124 0.74 -4.12 7.50
C ALA A 124 -0.71 -4.50 7.83
N THR A 125 -1.06 -4.51 9.12
CA THR A 125 -2.45 -4.71 9.55
C THR A 125 -3.07 -3.35 9.83
N LEU A 126 -4.06 -2.95 9.03
CA LEU A 126 -4.72 -1.66 9.12
C LEU A 126 -6.13 -1.85 9.69
N GLY A 127 -6.61 -0.87 10.46
CA GLY A 127 -8.02 -0.76 10.84
C GLY A 127 -8.79 0.09 9.84
N PRO A 128 -10.11 0.28 9.99
CA PRO A 128 -10.84 1.15 9.08
C PRO A 128 -10.39 2.62 9.22
N GLY A 129 -10.36 3.35 8.11
CA GLY A 129 -10.09 4.79 8.05
C GLY A 129 -9.03 5.20 7.02
N GLU A 130 -8.55 6.44 7.16
CA GLU A 130 -7.50 7.00 6.30
C GLU A 130 -6.12 6.51 6.74
N HIS A 131 -5.33 6.02 5.78
CA HIS A 131 -3.96 5.54 5.94
C HIS A 131 -3.01 6.23 4.98
N ARG A 132 -1.73 6.21 5.32
CA ARG A 132 -0.67 6.79 4.49
C ARG A 132 0.45 5.79 4.25
N GLY A 133 0.66 5.47 2.98
CA GLY A 133 1.85 4.77 2.50
C GLY A 133 2.91 5.77 2.05
N LEU A 134 4.15 5.59 2.49
CA LEU A 134 5.32 6.33 2.03
C LEU A 134 6.36 5.33 1.52
N VAL A 135 6.89 5.59 0.33
CA VAL A 135 8.00 4.83 -0.25
C VAL A 135 9.20 5.74 -0.34
N SER A 136 10.37 5.23 0.04
CA SER A 136 11.66 5.92 -0.04
C SER A 136 12.69 5.00 -0.68
N ILE A 137 13.39 5.46 -1.71
CA ILE A 137 14.45 4.73 -2.43
C ILE A 137 15.56 5.72 -2.76
N ASP A 138 16.78 5.47 -2.28
CA ASP A 138 17.97 6.29 -2.55
C ASP A 138 17.75 7.81 -2.31
N GLY A 139 16.97 8.14 -1.27
CA GLY A 139 16.61 9.52 -0.89
C GLY A 139 15.41 10.12 -1.62
N ALA A 140 15.00 9.55 -2.76
CA ALA A 140 13.73 9.87 -3.41
C ALA A 140 12.56 9.34 -2.58
N ARG A 141 11.54 10.17 -2.36
CA ARG A 141 10.39 9.82 -1.52
C ARG A 141 9.10 10.32 -2.10
N ASP A 142 8.07 9.50 -2.01
CA ASP A 142 6.70 9.91 -2.32
C ASP A 142 5.73 9.23 -1.36
N HIS A 143 4.51 9.78 -1.26
CA HIS A 143 3.48 9.25 -0.40
C HIS A 143 2.12 9.26 -1.06
N LEU A 144 1.32 8.27 -0.70
CA LEU A 144 -0.07 8.15 -1.08
C LEU A 144 -0.92 8.04 0.18
N THR A 145 -2.01 8.79 0.20
CA THR A 145 -3.09 8.59 1.16
C THR A 145 -4.15 7.71 0.52
N PHE A 146 -4.59 6.68 1.23
CA PHE A 146 -5.65 5.77 0.82
C PHE A 146 -6.57 5.49 2.00
N GLU A 147 -7.82 5.13 1.74
CA GLU A 147 -8.79 4.82 2.78
C GLU A 147 -8.99 3.31 2.80
N HIS A 148 -8.76 2.68 3.95
CA HIS A 148 -9.20 1.31 4.19
C HIS A 148 -10.62 1.37 4.73
N ARG A 149 -11.58 0.94 3.94
CA ARG A 149 -12.97 0.86 4.34
C ARG A 149 -13.29 -0.56 4.75
N ILE A 150 -14.23 -0.69 5.68
CA ILE A 150 -14.77 -1.98 6.09
C ILE A 150 -16.28 -1.88 5.95
N ALA A 151 -16.87 -2.77 5.17
CA ALA A 151 -18.30 -3.02 5.19
C ALA A 151 -18.61 -3.89 6.42
N ARG A 152 -19.65 -3.55 7.16
CA ARG A 152 -20.16 -4.42 8.23
C ARG A 152 -21.63 -4.68 7.98
N TRP A 153 -21.98 -5.96 7.90
CA TRP A 153 -23.36 -6.38 7.94
C TRP A 153 -23.95 -6.12 9.33
N LEU A 154 -25.10 -5.44 9.39
CA LEU A 154 -25.90 -5.39 10.60
C LEU A 154 -26.61 -6.74 10.73
N SER A 155 -26.27 -7.46 11.80
CA SER A 155 -26.87 -8.74 12.14
C SER A 155 -28.40 -8.65 12.17
N PRO A 156 -29.13 -9.51 11.44
CA PRO A 156 -30.58 -9.61 11.57
C PRO A 156 -31.04 -10.29 12.87
N ALA A 157 -30.10 -10.68 13.77
CA ALA A 157 -30.40 -11.34 15.04
C ALA A 157 -31.46 -10.57 15.85
N GLY A 158 -32.67 -11.14 15.90
CA GLY A 158 -33.82 -10.53 16.58
C GLY A 158 -35.07 -10.44 15.72
N GLN A 159 -34.98 -10.73 14.42
CA GLN A 159 -36.13 -11.08 13.59
C GLN A 159 -36.59 -12.52 13.92
N ASP A 160 -37.90 -12.75 13.92
CA ASP A 160 -38.45 -14.07 14.23
C ASP A 160 -38.03 -15.07 13.14
N GLY A 161 -37.43 -16.18 13.57
CA GLY A 161 -37.04 -17.30 12.71
C GLY A 161 -35.72 -17.16 11.95
N THR A 162 -34.90 -16.17 12.32
CA THR A 162 -33.58 -15.95 11.71
C THR A 162 -32.46 -16.31 12.67
N SER A 163 -31.44 -17.02 12.18
CA SER A 163 -30.11 -17.05 12.81
C SER A 163 -29.06 -16.70 11.78
N ASP A 164 -28.05 -15.94 12.17
CA ASP A 164 -27.07 -15.38 11.27
C ASP A 164 -25.62 -15.65 11.72
N ASP A 165 -24.73 -15.73 10.75
CA ASP A 165 -23.29 -15.76 10.90
C ASP A 165 -22.69 -14.68 9.99
N CYS A 166 -22.69 -13.44 10.47
CA CYS A 166 -22.13 -12.30 9.75
C CYS A 166 -20.67 -12.02 10.16
N THR A 167 -19.84 -11.80 9.15
CA THR A 167 -18.50 -11.21 9.21
C THR A 167 -18.52 -9.82 8.54
N ALA A 168 -17.36 -9.19 8.37
CA ALA A 168 -17.25 -7.93 7.63
C ALA A 168 -17.67 -8.12 6.15
N ASP A 169 -17.10 -9.14 5.51
CA ASP A 169 -17.20 -9.30 4.04
C ASP A 169 -18.33 -10.23 3.61
N GLN A 170 -18.78 -11.10 4.51
CA GLN A 170 -19.78 -12.13 4.21
C GLN A 170 -20.80 -12.25 5.35
N CYS A 171 -22.07 -12.40 5.01
CA CYS A 171 -23.07 -12.86 5.97
C CYS A 171 -23.85 -14.06 5.43
N THR A 172 -23.95 -15.10 6.26
CA THR A 172 -24.82 -16.25 6.03
C THR A 172 -26.03 -16.16 6.95
N VAL A 173 -27.23 -16.23 6.38
CA VAL A 173 -28.48 -16.22 7.15
C VAL A 173 -29.23 -17.53 6.97
N TYR A 174 -29.69 -18.11 8.07
CA TYR A 174 -30.55 -19.29 8.14
C TYR A 174 -31.96 -18.88 8.50
N LEU A 175 -32.93 -19.39 7.75
CA LEU A 175 -34.36 -19.11 7.90
C LEU A 175 -35.08 -20.39 8.35
N ASP A 176 -35.96 -20.30 9.35
CA ASP A 176 -36.77 -21.43 9.84
C ASP A 176 -38.29 -21.29 9.58
N GLU A 177 -38.76 -20.10 9.15
CA GLU A 177 -40.16 -19.79 8.84
C GLU A 177 -40.30 -18.77 7.67
N THR A 178 -41.52 -18.59 7.17
CA THR A 178 -41.86 -17.62 6.10
C THR A 178 -41.87 -16.20 6.68
N THR A 179 -40.70 -15.56 6.74
CA THR A 179 -40.53 -14.17 7.18
C THR A 179 -39.80 -13.33 6.14
N GLU A 180 -40.19 -12.06 6.06
CA GLU A 180 -39.52 -11.03 5.26
C GLU A 180 -38.22 -10.67 5.98
N LEU A 181 -37.08 -10.95 5.35
CA LEU A 181 -35.76 -10.65 5.90
C LEU A 181 -35.31 -9.29 5.36
N VAL A 182 -34.99 -8.37 6.28
CA VAL A 182 -34.35 -7.09 5.95
C VAL A 182 -32.90 -7.14 6.42
N LEU A 183 -31.97 -7.01 5.47
CA LEU A 183 -30.55 -6.87 5.73
C LEU A 183 -30.12 -5.45 5.42
N GLU A 184 -29.46 -4.84 6.39
CA GLU A 184 -28.84 -3.52 6.27
C GLU A 184 -27.33 -3.69 6.35
N MET A 185 -26.62 -3.10 5.40
CA MET A 185 -25.17 -3.01 5.44
C MET A 185 -24.77 -1.58 5.82
N GLU A 186 -23.93 -1.43 6.83
CA GLU A 186 -23.31 -0.16 7.17
C GLU A 186 -21.87 -0.17 6.68
N THR A 187 -21.50 0.79 5.84
CA THR A 187 -20.11 0.96 5.39
C THR A 187 -19.46 2.10 6.17
N GLU A 188 -18.32 1.82 6.83
CA GLU A 188 -17.51 2.90 7.42
C GLU A 188 -16.69 3.57 6.31
N GLY A 189 -17.29 4.60 5.68
CA GLY A 189 -16.74 5.34 4.54
C GLY A 189 -17.31 4.81 3.23
N PRO A 190 -18.35 5.40 2.64
CA PRO A 190 -18.98 4.83 1.44
C PRO A 190 -18.31 5.28 0.13
N GLN A 191 -18.16 4.38 -0.86
CA GLN A 191 -17.97 4.81 -2.26
C GLN A 191 -19.14 4.41 -3.16
N PRO A 192 -19.58 5.33 -4.05
CA PRO A 192 -20.52 4.99 -5.09
C PRO A 192 -19.86 4.04 -6.11
N GLY A 193 -20.45 2.85 -6.31
CA GLY A 193 -20.02 1.89 -7.33
C GLY A 193 -19.42 0.58 -6.82
N GLU A 194 -19.33 0.36 -5.50
CA GLU A 194 -19.10 -0.97 -4.93
C GLU A 194 -20.32 -1.87 -5.16
N GLU A 195 -20.04 -3.16 -5.34
CA GLU A 195 -21.01 -4.16 -5.77
C GLU A 195 -21.17 -5.26 -4.71
N VAL A 196 -22.41 -5.49 -4.28
CA VAL A 196 -22.79 -6.52 -3.32
C VAL A 196 -23.34 -7.70 -4.07
N THR A 197 -22.73 -8.87 -3.89
CA THR A 197 -23.16 -10.12 -4.53
C THR A 197 -23.99 -10.97 -3.58
N TYR A 198 -25.10 -11.48 -4.11
CA TYR A 198 -26.05 -12.32 -3.39
C TYR A 198 -26.12 -13.69 -4.05
N ALA A 199 -26.07 -14.77 -3.26
CA ALA A 199 -26.34 -16.13 -3.71
C ALA A 199 -27.32 -16.85 -2.79
N SER A 200 -28.35 -17.47 -3.38
CA SER A 200 -29.28 -18.36 -2.68
C SER A 200 -29.14 -19.79 -3.15
N SER A 201 -29.25 -20.72 -2.21
CA SER A 201 -29.41 -22.14 -2.52
C SER A 201 -30.87 -22.54 -2.82
N ASN A 202 -31.84 -21.64 -2.57
CA ASN A 202 -33.27 -21.87 -2.80
C ASN A 202 -33.81 -21.10 -4.03
N GLU A 203 -34.40 -21.84 -4.97
CA GLU A 203 -34.99 -21.35 -6.23
C GLU A 203 -36.24 -20.46 -6.02
N SER A 204 -36.87 -20.52 -4.85
CA SER A 204 -38.10 -19.80 -4.51
C SER A 204 -37.89 -18.36 -3.99
N VAL A 205 -36.65 -17.97 -3.71
CA VAL A 205 -36.31 -16.68 -3.08
C VAL A 205 -36.08 -15.62 -4.17
N ALA A 206 -36.92 -14.58 -4.25
CA ALA A 206 -36.70 -13.44 -5.15
C ALA A 206 -37.42 -12.15 -4.70
N THR A 207 -36.67 -11.06 -4.43
CA THR A 207 -36.66 -9.79 -5.22
C THR A 207 -35.86 -8.68 -4.49
N VAL A 208 -34.64 -8.39 -4.97
CA VAL A 208 -33.69 -7.28 -4.65
C VAL A 208 -33.83 -5.94 -5.38
N ASP A 209 -34.13 -4.74 -4.84
CA ASP A 209 -33.79 -3.51 -5.61
C ASP A 209 -33.33 -2.29 -4.82
N PRO A 210 -32.29 -1.60 -5.32
CA PRO A 210 -31.78 -0.36 -4.73
C PRO A 210 -32.66 0.91 -4.89
N GLU A 211 -33.68 0.95 -5.76
CA GLU A 211 -34.78 1.94 -5.76
C GLU A 211 -36.19 1.38 -6.18
N THR A 212 -36.37 0.35 -7.05
CA THR A 212 -37.70 -0.17 -7.58
C THR A 212 -37.86 -1.63 -8.21
N GLY A 213 -37.47 -2.75 -7.57
CA GLY A 213 -37.44 -4.18 -8.05
C GLY A 213 -36.30 -4.82 -8.95
N VAL A 214 -35.59 -5.88 -8.49
CA VAL A 214 -35.18 -7.04 -9.33
C VAL A 214 -36.22 -8.15 -9.18
N THR A 215 -37.12 -8.25 -10.16
CA THR A 215 -38.00 -9.39 -10.38
C THR A 215 -37.32 -10.46 -11.24
N ALA A 216 -36.89 -11.59 -10.67
CA ALA A 216 -36.89 -12.88 -11.37
C ALA A 216 -36.80 -14.06 -10.40
N GLN A 217 -37.68 -15.03 -10.63
CA GLN A 217 -37.71 -16.36 -10.04
C GLN A 217 -36.71 -17.30 -10.73
N ASP A 218 -36.34 -18.35 -10.00
CA ASP A 218 -35.70 -19.60 -10.41
C ASP A 218 -34.21 -19.53 -10.78
N GLY A 219 -33.39 -19.43 -9.73
CA GLY A 219 -32.24 -20.32 -9.54
C GLY A 219 -30.86 -19.68 -9.66
N THR A 220 -30.03 -19.84 -8.61
CA THR A 220 -28.55 -19.66 -8.61
C THR A 220 -28.02 -18.47 -9.42
N ASP A 221 -28.75 -17.36 -9.42
CA ASP A 221 -28.27 -16.13 -10.04
C ASP A 221 -27.55 -15.33 -8.96
N GLU A 222 -26.25 -15.14 -9.16
CA GLU A 222 -25.45 -14.16 -8.45
C GLU A 222 -26.01 -12.77 -8.82
N ILE A 223 -26.67 -12.12 -7.88
CA ILE A 223 -27.24 -10.79 -8.09
C ILE A 223 -26.27 -9.76 -7.52
N THR A 224 -25.82 -8.86 -8.38
CA THR A 224 -24.92 -7.78 -8.01
C THR A 224 -25.70 -6.48 -7.82
N LEU A 225 -25.64 -5.88 -6.63
CA LEU A 225 -26.31 -4.64 -6.27
C LEU A 225 -25.26 -3.54 -6.05
N SER A 226 -25.45 -2.36 -6.65
CA SER A 226 -24.56 -1.23 -6.38
C SER A 226 -24.96 -0.51 -5.10
N LEU A 227 -23.97 -0.10 -4.31
CA LEU A 227 -24.19 0.79 -3.17
C LEU A 227 -24.66 2.18 -3.64
N ASP A 228 -25.57 2.78 -2.88
CA ASP A 228 -26.03 4.15 -3.11
C ASP A 228 -25.00 5.20 -2.65
N GLU A 229 -25.33 6.49 -2.79
CA GLU A 229 -24.42 7.58 -2.41
C GLU A 229 -24.16 7.68 -0.89
N THR A 230 -24.94 6.98 -0.05
CA THR A 230 -24.72 6.88 1.40
C THR A 230 -23.97 5.59 1.79
N GLY A 231 -23.73 4.69 0.82
CA GLY A 231 -23.13 3.37 1.02
C GLY A 231 -23.99 2.43 1.82
N GLU A 232 -25.30 2.67 1.78
CA GLU A 232 -26.31 1.78 2.32
C GLU A 232 -26.84 0.94 1.16
N THR A 233 -27.06 -0.35 1.43
CA THR A 233 -27.89 -1.18 0.58
C THR A 233 -28.84 -1.96 1.46
N THR A 234 -30.10 -2.00 1.04
CA THR A 234 -31.12 -2.79 1.72
C THR A 234 -31.46 -3.99 0.86
N VAL A 235 -31.25 -5.18 1.41
CA VAL A 235 -31.61 -6.43 0.75
C VAL A 235 -32.85 -7.00 1.41
N THR A 236 -33.97 -7.02 0.68
CA THR A 236 -35.24 -7.60 1.13
C THR A 236 -35.48 -8.96 0.49
N LEU A 237 -35.57 -10.01 1.30
CA LEU A 237 -35.72 -11.38 0.80
C LEU A 237 -37.03 -11.96 1.30
N ASP A 238 -37.84 -12.50 0.38
CA ASP A 238 -39.03 -13.28 0.71
C ASP A 238 -38.61 -14.75 0.85
N ALA A 239 -38.58 -15.23 2.08
CA ALA A 239 -38.24 -16.61 2.39
C ALA A 239 -39.36 -17.54 1.91
N GLY A 240 -39.01 -18.54 1.10
CA GLY A 240 -39.91 -19.63 0.76
C GLY A 240 -40.29 -20.48 1.98
N TRP A 241 -41.02 -21.57 1.76
CA TRP A 241 -41.61 -22.39 2.82
C TRP A 241 -40.65 -23.46 3.41
N ASP A 242 -39.36 -23.37 3.10
CA ASP A 242 -38.35 -24.39 3.41
C ASP A 242 -37.16 -23.78 4.19
N ASP A 243 -36.53 -24.60 5.03
CA ASP A 243 -35.31 -24.24 5.79
C ASP A 243 -34.12 -24.09 4.83
N ASP A 244 -33.68 -22.86 4.56
CA ASP A 244 -32.58 -22.61 3.62
C ASP A 244 -31.52 -21.65 4.16
N ALA A 245 -30.32 -21.76 3.57
CA ALA A 245 -29.18 -20.89 3.82
C ALA A 245 -28.96 -19.95 2.64
N ILE A 246 -28.79 -18.68 2.97
CA ILE A 246 -28.53 -17.58 2.04
C ILE A 246 -27.13 -17.06 2.32
N ASP A 247 -26.29 -17.00 1.29
CA ASP A 247 -24.92 -16.49 1.37
C ASP A 247 -24.82 -15.15 0.63
N ILE A 248 -24.33 -14.13 1.32
CA ILE A 248 -24.22 -12.76 0.78
C ILE A 248 -22.81 -12.26 1.01
N GLY A 249 -22.19 -11.75 -0.05
CA GLY A 249 -20.82 -11.25 -0.05
C GLY A 249 -20.74 -9.84 -0.62
N VAL A 250 -19.65 -9.14 -0.30
CA VAL A 250 -19.26 -7.91 -0.99
C VAL A 250 -18.02 -8.24 -1.81
N GLU A 251 -18.04 -7.90 -3.10
CA GLU A 251 -16.89 -8.12 -3.98
C GLU A 251 -16.45 -6.79 -4.60
N GLU A 252 -15.17 -6.46 -4.43
CA GLU A 252 -14.56 -5.36 -5.17
C GLU A 252 -14.34 -5.77 -6.64
N THR A 253 -15.04 -5.10 -7.56
CA THR A 253 -14.84 -5.34 -8.99
C THR A 253 -13.49 -4.80 -9.45
N ARG A 254 -12.58 -5.72 -9.79
CA ARG A 254 -11.36 -5.41 -10.54
C ARG A 254 -11.73 -5.12 -12.00
N ASN A 255 -11.74 -3.84 -12.37
CA ASN A 255 -11.86 -3.41 -13.77
C ASN A 255 -10.49 -3.31 -14.46
#